data_AF-A0ABD2PDY6-F1
#
_entry.id   AF-A0ABD2PDY6-F1
#
_cell.length_a   1.000
_cell.length_b   1.000
_cell.length_c   1.000
_cell.angle_alpha   90.00
_cell.angle_beta   90.00
_cell.angle_gamma   90.00
#
_symmetry.space_group_name_H-M   'P 1'
#
loop_
_entity.id
_entity.type
_entity.pdbx_description
1 polymer ?
#
loop_
_entity_poly.entity_id
_entity_poly.type
_entity_poly.pdbx_seq_one_letter_code
_entity_poly.pdbx_strand_id
1 'polypeptide(L)'
;MGRMAHLIIGFFQKREIPWEKVPFVPRPGLVPDPVTAFGKHNKEQVKREKISILHPSERAKIRPKFLIEPPKPYVSARDLTRESVLRAVRKNEGPYANADCIDTVLPRLHKVAEQPDLPYKRRIIRNSDLTLPIY
;
A
#
# COMPACT_ATOMS: atom_id res chain seq x y z
N MET A 1 3.81 -50.40 1.24
CA MET A 1 4.42 -49.09 1.57
C MET A 1 3.92 -48.08 0.54
N GLY A 2 3.25 -47.01 0.99
CA GLY A 2 2.71 -45.97 0.12
C GLY A 2 1.45 -45.35 0.72
N ARG A 3 1.64 -44.39 1.62
CA ARG A 3 0.58 -43.63 2.32
C ARG A 3 -0.21 -42.81 1.30
N MET A 4 -1.51 -43.07 1.16
CA MET A 4 -2.43 -42.13 0.50
C MET A 4 -3.03 -41.22 1.56
N ALA A 5 -2.60 -39.96 1.50
CA ALA A 5 -3.09 -38.89 2.36
C ALA A 5 -4.57 -38.62 2.05
N HIS A 6 -5.44 -38.86 3.01
CA HIS A 6 -6.81 -38.35 2.96
C HIS A 6 -6.78 -36.85 3.22
N LEU A 7 -6.96 -36.08 2.15
CA LEU A 7 -7.21 -34.64 2.16
C LEU A 7 -8.50 -34.38 2.96
N ILE A 8 -8.38 -33.72 4.12
CA ILE A 8 -9.54 -33.20 4.85
C ILE A 8 -10.03 -31.97 4.08
N ILE A 9 -11.01 -32.18 3.21
CA ILE A 9 -11.77 -31.10 2.59
C ILE A 9 -12.72 -30.58 3.66
N GLY A 10 -12.38 -29.44 4.26
CA GLY A 10 -13.27 -28.73 5.17
C GLY A 10 -14.55 -28.33 4.46
N PHE A 11 -15.63 -29.09 4.71
CA PHE A 11 -16.98 -28.70 4.34
C PHE A 11 -17.36 -27.47 5.18
N PHE A 12 -17.23 -26.28 4.61
CA PHE A 12 -18.02 -25.14 5.08
C PHE A 12 -19.48 -25.40 4.73
N GLN A 13 -20.19 -26.09 5.63
CA GLN A 13 -21.63 -26.19 5.58
C GLN A 13 -22.19 -24.78 5.70
N LYS A 14 -22.74 -24.25 4.60
CA LYS A 14 -23.52 -23.01 4.60
C LYS A 14 -24.71 -23.26 5.51
N ARG A 15 -24.67 -22.78 6.75
CA ARG A 15 -25.82 -22.81 7.64
C ARG A 15 -26.90 -21.96 7.00
N GLU A 16 -27.98 -22.58 6.54
CA GLU A 16 -29.15 -21.88 6.03
C GLU A 16 -29.71 -21.02 7.17
N ILE A 17 -29.82 -19.72 6.91
CA ILE A 17 -30.34 -18.76 7.88
C ILE A 17 -31.86 -18.98 7.95
N PRO A 18 -32.43 -19.32 9.12
CA PRO A 18 -33.86 -19.53 9.26
C PRO A 18 -34.58 -18.18 9.23
N TRP A 19 -34.91 -17.69 8.03
CA TRP A 19 -35.58 -16.41 7.80
C TRP A 19 -36.94 -16.30 8.51
N GLU A 20 -37.58 -17.43 8.82
CA GLU A 20 -38.81 -17.50 9.62
C GLU A 20 -38.64 -17.03 11.07
N LYS A 21 -37.42 -17.10 11.60
CA LYS A 21 -37.08 -16.64 12.96
C LYS A 21 -36.61 -15.20 13.01
N VAL A 22 -36.40 -14.57 11.84
CA VAL A 22 -35.96 -13.18 11.77
C VAL A 22 -37.17 -12.29 12.03
N PRO A 23 -37.17 -11.48 13.09
CA PRO A 23 -38.29 -10.58 13.37
C PRO A 23 -38.49 -9.63 12.19
N PHE A 24 -39.75 -9.32 11.88
CA PHE A 24 -40.07 -8.37 10.83
C PHE A 24 -39.57 -6.97 11.23
N VAL A 25 -38.46 -6.54 10.64
CA VAL A 25 -37.98 -5.16 10.75
C VAL A 25 -38.64 -4.36 9.62
N PRO A 26 -39.48 -3.37 9.91
CA PRO A 26 -40.08 -2.55 8.88
C PRO A 26 -38.97 -1.88 8.07
N ARG A 27 -39.12 -1.88 6.74
CA ARG A 27 -38.17 -1.22 5.85
C ARG A 27 -38.08 0.27 6.25
N PRO A 28 -36.93 0.93 6.10
CA PRO A 28 -36.79 2.35 6.45
C PRO A 28 -37.84 3.28 5.80
N GLY A 29 -38.45 2.89 4.68
CA GLY A 29 -39.56 3.65 4.05
C GLY A 29 -40.96 3.36 4.58
N LEU A 30 -41.14 2.29 5.36
CA LEU A 30 -42.39 1.90 6.04
C LEU A 30 -42.49 2.51 7.43
N VAL A 31 -41.36 2.89 8.05
CA VAL A 31 -41.35 3.62 9.32
C VAL A 31 -41.68 5.09 9.03
N PRO A 32 -42.75 5.65 9.63
CA PRO A 32 -43.04 7.07 9.47
C PRO A 32 -41.92 7.89 10.11
N ASP A 33 -41.60 9.03 9.49
CA ASP A 33 -40.59 9.94 10.02
C ASP A 33 -40.97 10.38 11.43
N PRO A 34 -40.00 10.47 12.36
CA PRO A 34 -40.27 10.88 13.73
C PRO A 34 -40.85 12.31 13.77
N VAL A 35 -41.85 12.51 14.63
CA VAL A 35 -42.37 13.84 14.92
C VAL A 35 -41.49 14.46 16.00
N THR A 36 -40.82 15.55 15.66
CA THR A 36 -40.03 16.33 16.62
C THR A 36 -40.90 17.42 17.25
N ALA A 37 -40.40 18.11 18.29
CA ALA A 37 -41.07 19.27 18.88
C ALA A 37 -41.35 20.39 17.85
N PHE A 38 -40.63 20.39 16.72
CA PHE A 38 -40.79 21.33 15.60
C PHE A 38 -41.68 20.79 14.47
N GLY A 39 -42.37 19.66 14.68
CA GLY A 39 -43.28 19.05 13.71
C GLY A 39 -42.68 17.93 12.87
N LYS A 40 -43.39 17.58 11.79
CA LYS A 40 -42.98 16.55 10.81
C LYS A 40 -41.99 17.14 9.83
N HIS A 41 -40.90 16.40 9.55
CA HIS A 41 -39.91 16.81 8.55
C HIS A 41 -40.55 16.80 7.15
N ASN A 42 -40.65 17.96 6.51
CA ASN A 42 -41.19 18.06 5.14
C ASN A 42 -40.17 17.48 4.15
N LYS A 43 -40.37 16.24 3.70
CA LYS A 43 -39.56 15.61 2.64
C LYS A 43 -39.54 16.41 1.33
N GLU A 44 -40.55 17.24 1.10
CA GLU A 44 -40.57 18.16 -0.04
C GLU A 44 -39.44 19.20 -0.01
N GLN A 45 -39.00 19.66 1.18
CA GLN A 45 -37.84 20.56 1.27
C GLN A 45 -36.54 19.85 0.88
N VAL A 46 -36.39 18.56 1.20
CA VAL A 46 -35.19 17.77 0.83
C VAL A 46 -35.11 17.51 -0.67
N LYS A 47 -36.25 17.38 -1.35
CA LYS A 47 -36.30 17.19 -2.82
C LYS A 47 -36.19 18.50 -3.60
N ARG A 48 -36.44 19.65 -2.98
CA ARG A 48 -36.54 20.94 -3.68
C ARG A 48 -35.22 21.44 -4.24
N GLU A 49 -34.05 20.92 -3.84
CA GLU A 49 -32.79 21.58 -4.18
C GLU A 49 -31.68 20.63 -4.61
N LYS A 50 -31.88 19.97 -5.75
CA LYS A 50 -30.74 19.82 -6.68
C LYS A 50 -30.75 20.98 -7.68
N ILE A 51 -30.92 22.20 -7.16
CA ILE A 51 -30.74 23.40 -7.96
C ILE A 51 -29.23 23.56 -8.11
N SER A 52 -28.75 23.49 -9.35
CA SER A 52 -27.36 23.81 -9.64
C SER A 52 -27.08 25.23 -9.15
N ILE A 53 -26.10 25.40 -8.27
CA ILE A 53 -25.66 26.72 -7.77
C ILE A 53 -25.14 27.59 -8.93
N LEU A 54 -24.71 26.96 -10.03
CA LEU A 54 -24.18 27.62 -11.22
C LEU A 54 -25.30 28.05 -12.17
N HIS A 55 -25.17 29.25 -12.72
CA HIS A 55 -26.00 29.75 -13.83
C HIS A 55 -25.84 28.83 -15.06
N PRO A 56 -26.89 28.61 -15.88
CA PRO A 56 -26.81 27.75 -17.07
C PRO A 56 -25.63 28.08 -18.01
N SER A 57 -25.31 29.36 -18.16
CA SER A 57 -24.16 29.83 -18.97
C SER A 57 -22.81 29.42 -18.38
N GLU A 58 -22.66 29.38 -17.06
CA GLU A 58 -21.42 28.94 -16.40
C GLU A 58 -21.30 27.42 -16.43
N ARG A 59 -22.43 26.73 -16.22
CA ARG A 59 -22.52 25.28 -16.35
C ARG A 59 -22.13 24.81 -17.75
N ALA A 60 -22.51 25.53 -18.80
CA ALA A 60 -22.14 25.23 -20.17
C ALA A 60 -20.63 25.43 -20.47
N LYS A 61 -19.94 26.28 -19.71
CA LYS A 61 -18.47 26.45 -19.82
C LYS A 61 -17.70 25.31 -19.18
N ILE A 62 -18.32 24.56 -18.27
CA ILE A 62 -17.71 23.37 -17.66
C ILE A 62 -17.67 22.29 -18.73
N ARG A 63 -16.54 22.23 -19.44
CA ARG A 63 -16.26 21.11 -20.33
C ARG A 63 -16.18 19.85 -19.48
N PRO A 64 -17.01 18.85 -19.77
CA PRO A 64 -16.91 17.64 -19.03
C PRO A 64 -15.57 16.97 -19.29
N LYS A 65 -14.93 16.55 -18.20
CA LYS A 65 -13.65 15.86 -18.17
C LYS A 65 -13.66 14.47 -18.86
N PHE A 66 -14.74 14.07 -19.51
CA PHE A 66 -14.85 12.76 -20.17
C PHE A 66 -14.28 12.74 -21.60
N LEU A 67 -13.87 13.88 -22.14
CA LEU A 67 -12.99 13.94 -23.34
C LEU A 67 -11.50 13.85 -22.96
N ILE A 68 -11.19 13.48 -21.71
CA ILE A 68 -9.83 13.36 -21.20
C ILE A 68 -9.33 11.97 -21.52
N GLU A 69 -8.10 11.95 -22.02
CA GLU A 69 -7.24 10.79 -22.29
C GLU A 69 -7.50 9.61 -21.35
N PRO A 70 -7.31 8.37 -21.84
CA PRO A 70 -7.43 7.19 -21.01
C PRO A 70 -6.61 7.36 -19.73
N PRO A 71 -7.13 6.91 -18.58
CA PRO A 71 -6.41 7.03 -17.32
C PRO A 71 -5.02 6.41 -17.48
N LYS A 72 -4.01 7.14 -17.00
CA LYS A 72 -2.63 6.65 -17.05
C LYS A 72 -2.57 5.26 -16.42
N PRO A 73 -1.78 4.34 -17.01
CA PRO A 73 -1.60 3.04 -16.41
C PRO A 73 -1.07 3.19 -14.98
N TYR A 74 -1.52 2.33 -14.08
CA TYR A 74 -1.03 2.32 -12.72
C TYR A 74 0.48 2.03 -12.70
N VAL A 75 1.22 2.82 -11.94
CA VAL A 75 2.65 2.63 -11.68
C VAL A 75 2.83 2.62 -10.16
N SER A 76 3.59 1.65 -9.64
CA SER A 76 3.85 1.56 -8.21
C SER A 76 4.74 2.73 -7.75
N ALA A 77 4.62 3.15 -6.49
CA ALA A 77 5.48 4.19 -5.92
C ALA A 77 6.99 3.84 -6.00
N ARG A 78 7.29 2.54 -5.99
CA ARG A 78 8.66 2.01 -6.19
C ARG A 78 9.14 2.25 -7.62
N ASP A 79 8.31 1.95 -8.61
CA ASP A 79 8.72 2.09 -10.02
C ASP A 79 8.85 3.56 -10.43
N LEU A 80 8.03 4.45 -9.85
CA LEU A 80 8.17 5.90 -10.02
C LEU A 80 9.55 6.43 -9.60
N THR A 81 10.18 5.82 -8.59
CA THR A 81 11.46 6.28 -8.02
C THR A 81 12.65 5.46 -8.49
N ARG A 82 12.42 4.33 -9.16
CA ARG A 82 13.44 3.34 -9.51
C ARG A 82 14.59 3.92 -10.32
N GLU A 83 14.31 4.67 -11.39
CA GLU A 83 15.36 5.21 -12.26
C GLU A 83 16.22 6.27 -11.55
N SER A 84 15.59 7.11 -10.74
CA SER A 84 16.28 8.13 -9.94
C SER A 84 17.23 7.48 -8.93
N VAL A 85 16.75 6.46 -8.21
CA VAL A 85 17.56 5.69 -7.25
C VAL A 85 18.71 4.98 -7.97
N LEU A 86 18.45 4.29 -9.08
CA LEU A 86 19.50 3.61 -9.85
C LEU A 86 20.55 4.59 -10.39
N ARG A 87 20.15 5.79 -10.80
CA ARG A 87 21.09 6.84 -11.22
C ARG A 87 21.95 7.32 -10.03
N ALA A 88 21.35 7.52 -8.86
CA ALA A 88 22.08 7.91 -7.66
C ALA A 88 23.08 6.84 -7.21
N VAL A 89 22.67 5.57 -7.24
CA VAL A 89 23.53 4.42 -6.92
C VAL A 89 24.72 4.37 -7.89
N ARG A 90 24.49 4.43 -9.21
CA ARG A 90 25.58 4.44 -10.21
C ARG A 90 26.55 5.60 -10.01
N LYS A 91 26.05 6.78 -9.61
CA LYS A 91 26.92 7.94 -9.28
C LYS A 91 27.82 7.65 -8.07
N ASN A 92 27.33 6.86 -7.12
CA ASN A 92 28.03 6.50 -5.89
C ASN A 92 28.87 5.21 -5.99
N GLU A 93 28.84 4.50 -7.12
CA GLU A 93 29.65 3.29 -7.37
C GLU A 93 31.01 3.59 -8.02
N GLY A 94 31.36 4.88 -8.20
CA GLY A 94 32.67 5.27 -8.73
C GLY A 94 33.83 4.85 -7.79
N PRO A 95 35.04 4.63 -8.31
CA PRO A 95 36.19 4.14 -7.54
C PRO A 95 36.61 5.04 -6.35
N TYR A 96 36.15 6.29 -6.33
CA TYR A 96 36.40 7.27 -5.25
C TYR A 96 35.15 7.65 -4.45
N ALA A 97 33.97 7.14 -4.81
CA ALA A 97 32.70 7.62 -4.25
C ALA A 97 32.47 7.19 -2.78
N ASN A 98 33.15 6.15 -2.32
CA ASN A 98 33.09 5.65 -0.93
C ASN A 98 34.42 5.86 -0.18
N ALA A 99 35.33 6.69 -0.70
CA ALA A 99 36.62 6.93 -0.06
C ALA A 99 36.49 7.60 1.32
N ASP A 100 35.46 8.43 1.50
CA ASP A 100 35.16 9.16 2.73
C ASP A 100 34.03 8.51 3.54
N CYS A 101 33.58 7.32 3.17
CA CYS A 101 32.53 6.63 3.92
C CYS A 101 33.09 6.19 5.28
N ILE A 102 32.31 6.39 6.34
CA ILE A 102 32.70 6.07 7.71
C ILE A 102 33.11 4.58 7.85
N ASP A 103 32.45 3.69 7.11
CA ASP A 103 32.75 2.26 7.12
C ASP A 103 34.10 1.91 6.44
N THR A 104 34.65 2.78 5.58
CA THR A 104 36.00 2.61 5.01
C THR A 104 37.06 3.39 5.79
N VAL A 105 36.70 4.57 6.32
CA VAL A 105 37.60 5.47 7.05
C VAL A 105 37.89 4.93 8.46
N LEU A 106 36.88 4.54 9.24
CA LEU A 106 37.08 4.12 10.63
C LEU A 106 37.97 2.88 10.76
N PRO A 107 37.83 1.82 9.94
CA PRO A 107 38.72 0.67 10.04
C PRO A 107 40.17 1.01 9.69
N ARG A 108 40.39 1.92 8.73
CA ARG A 108 41.74 2.41 8.36
C ARG A 108 42.35 3.26 9.47
N LEU A 109 41.59 4.21 10.01
CA LEU A 109 42.04 5.10 11.09
C LEU A 109 42.44 4.31 12.34
N HIS A 110 41.63 3.33 12.73
CA HIS A 110 41.88 2.50 13.91
C HIS A 110 42.80 1.30 13.63
N LYS A 111 43.35 1.20 12.42
CA LYS A 111 44.25 0.10 12.00
C LYS A 111 43.68 -1.29 12.30
N VAL A 112 42.36 -1.44 12.14
CA VAL A 112 41.61 -2.66 12.49
C VAL A 112 42.13 -3.87 11.69
N ALA A 113 42.61 -3.66 10.46
CA ALA A 113 43.22 -4.71 9.65
C ALA A 113 44.57 -5.22 10.19
N GLU A 114 45.28 -4.41 10.99
CA GLU A 114 46.58 -4.75 11.59
C GLU A 114 46.43 -5.47 12.94
N GLN A 115 45.22 -5.46 13.53
CA GLN A 115 44.97 -6.14 14.81
C GLN A 115 44.52 -7.59 14.58
N PRO A 116 45.33 -8.60 14.99
CA PRO A 116 44.99 -10.01 14.78
C PRO A 116 43.86 -10.50 15.71
N ASP A 117 43.71 -9.89 16.88
CA ASP A 117 42.87 -10.41 17.99
C ASP A 117 41.57 -9.62 18.18
N LEU A 118 40.97 -9.13 17.10
CA LEU A 118 39.67 -8.49 17.18
C LEU A 118 38.59 -9.52 17.53
N PRO A 119 37.62 -9.18 18.40
CA PRO A 119 36.46 -10.02 18.65
C PRO A 119 35.82 -10.44 17.33
N TYR A 120 35.31 -11.68 17.22
CA TYR A 120 34.75 -12.24 15.98
C TYR A 120 33.83 -11.27 15.19
N LYS A 121 33.01 -10.47 15.90
CA LYS A 121 32.09 -9.48 15.30
C LYS A 121 32.76 -8.24 14.69
N ARG A 122 34.05 -8.01 14.98
CA ARG A 122 34.86 -6.87 14.55
C ARG A 122 36.02 -7.29 13.64
N ARG A 123 36.17 -8.60 13.37
CA ARG A 123 37.23 -9.11 12.51
C ARG A 123 36.90 -8.77 11.06
N ILE A 124 37.82 -8.09 10.39
CA ILE A 124 37.74 -7.85 8.95
C ILE A 124 38.11 -9.16 8.25
N ILE A 125 37.18 -9.70 7.47
CA ILE A 125 37.39 -10.92 6.66
C ILE A 125 38.40 -10.57 5.58
N ARG A 126 39.55 -11.27 5.54
CA ARG A 126 40.53 -11.08 4.47
C ARG A 126 40.05 -11.81 3.21
N ASN A 127 40.49 -11.36 2.04
CA ASN A 127 40.17 -12.05 0.78
C ASN A 127 40.62 -13.52 0.76
N SER A 128 41.63 -13.89 1.56
CA SER A 128 42.07 -15.28 1.76
C SER A 128 41.06 -16.15 2.52
N ASP A 129 40.20 -15.52 3.32
CA ASP A 129 39.25 -16.21 4.21
C ASP A 129 37.90 -16.44 3.51
N LEU A 130 37.69 -15.78 2.37
CA LEU A 130 36.57 -16.03 1.47
C LEU A 130 36.86 -17.30 0.69
N THR A 131 36.55 -18.46 1.26
CA THR A 131 36.45 -19.70 0.49
C THR A 131 35.29 -19.56 -0.49
N LEU A 132 35.59 -19.16 -1.73
CA LEU A 132 34.62 -19.22 -2.81
C LEU A 132 34.23 -20.69 -3.00
N PRO A 133 32.93 -21.03 -3.09
CA PRO A 133 32.53 -22.38 -3.45
C PRO A 133 33.09 -22.67 -4.84
N ILE A 134 33.93 -23.70 -4.92
CA ILE A 134 34.38 -24.29 -6.18
C ILE A 134 33.12 -24.86 -6.85
N TYR A 135 32.69 -24.24 -7.94
CA TYR A 135 31.73 -24.81 -8.88
C TYR A 135 32.48 -25.27 -10.13
#